data_AF-A0A4Q3I301-F1
#
_entry.id   AF-A0A4Q3I301-F1
#
_cell.length_a   1.000
_cell.length_b   1.000
_cell.length_c   1.000
_cell.angle_alpha   90.00
_cell.angle_beta   90.00
_cell.angle_gamma   90.00
#
_symmetry.space_group_name_H-M   'P 1'
#
loop_
_entity.id
_entity.type
_entity.pdbx_description
1 polymer ?
#
loop_
_entity_poly.entity_id
_entity_poly.type
_entity_poly.pdbx_seq_one_letter_code
_entity_poly.pdbx_strand_id
1 'polypeptide(L)'
;MWPGRADRSPCGTGNSANLATLHARGRAKVGDSFISRSIIGTQFEVGLAAETTVAGKPAIISTIAGRGFTFGLHQIALDPFDPLADGFAMTDVWGPSAGDI
;
A
#
# COMPACT_ATOMS: atom_id res chain seq x y z
N MET A 1 5.95 4.98 -6.83
CA MET A 1 6.51 3.72 -6.33
C MET A 1 7.73 3.41 -7.18
N TRP A 2 8.87 3.94 -6.75
CA TRP A 2 10.16 3.65 -7.37
C TRP A 2 10.38 2.14 -7.42
N PRO A 3 10.96 1.55 -8.47
CA PRO A 3 11.41 2.15 -9.75
C PRO A 3 10.31 2.36 -10.82
N GLY A 4 9.05 2.00 -10.55
CA GLY A 4 7.93 2.29 -11.46
C GLY A 4 6.95 1.13 -11.60
N ARG A 5 6.20 0.83 -10.54
CA ARG A 5 5.20 -0.24 -10.57
C ARG A 5 3.89 0.13 -9.86
N ALA A 6 2.78 -0.50 -10.25
CA ALA A 6 1.48 -0.31 -9.61
C ALA A 6 1.27 -1.25 -8.42
N ASP A 7 0.54 -0.80 -7.40
CA ASP A 7 0.04 -1.70 -6.36
C ASP A 7 -1.10 -2.59 -6.90
N ARG A 8 -1.06 -3.87 -6.52
CA ARG A 8 -2.10 -4.86 -6.85
C ARG A 8 -3.20 -4.88 -5.78
N SER A 9 -2.88 -4.44 -4.57
CA SER A 9 -3.89 -4.16 -3.56
C SER A 9 -4.54 -2.79 -3.81
N PRO A 10 -5.70 -2.50 -3.22
CA PRO A 10 -6.29 -1.15 -3.22
C PRO A 10 -5.45 -0.11 -2.47
N CYS A 11 -4.33 -0.51 -1.84
CA CYS A 11 -3.42 0.30 -1.02
C CYS A 11 -4.07 0.78 0.30
N GLY A 12 -3.82 0.08 1.40
CA GLY A 12 -4.39 0.42 2.71
C GLY A 12 -3.94 1.78 3.27
N THR A 13 -2.64 2.07 3.22
CA THR A 13 -2.09 3.36 3.68
C THR A 13 -2.53 4.52 2.79
N GLY A 14 -2.57 4.32 1.48
CA GLY A 14 -3.13 5.30 0.53
C GLY A 14 -4.60 5.60 0.80
N ASN A 15 -5.43 4.59 1.09
CA ASN A 15 -6.82 4.80 1.48
C ASN A 15 -6.96 5.50 2.83
N SER A 16 -6.11 5.17 3.81
CA SER A 16 -6.11 5.83 5.12
C SER A 16 -5.83 7.33 4.97
N ALA A 17 -4.84 7.69 4.16
CA ALA A 17 -4.54 9.08 3.84
C ALA A 17 -5.69 9.75 3.06
N ASN A 18 -6.24 9.09 2.04
CA ASN A 18 -7.37 9.62 1.27
C ASN A 18 -8.60 9.87 2.16
N LEU A 19 -8.91 8.94 3.08
CA LEU A 19 -10.02 9.05 4.01
C LEU A 19 -9.87 10.26 4.94
N ALA A 20 -8.65 10.58 5.38
CA ALA A 20 -8.39 11.81 6.13
C ALA A 20 -8.74 13.06 5.30
N THR A 21 -8.45 13.06 4.00
CA THR A 21 -8.84 14.17 3.12
C THR A 21 -10.33 14.21 2.80
N LEU A 22 -11.03 13.08 2.83
CA LEU A 22 -12.49 13.03 2.69
C LEU A 22 -13.18 13.58 3.95
N HIS A 23 -12.70 13.18 5.12
CA HIS A 23 -13.15 13.71 6.41
C HIS A 23 -12.96 15.23 6.50
N ALA A 24 -11.76 15.72 6.17
CA ALA A 24 -11.48 17.17 6.14
C ALA A 24 -12.38 17.95 5.17
N ARG A 25 -12.96 17.30 4.15
CA ARG A 25 -13.92 17.89 3.20
C ARG A 25 -15.39 17.67 3.60
N GLY A 26 -15.67 17.10 4.77
CA GLY A 26 -17.02 16.77 5.23
C GLY A 26 -17.69 15.64 4.43
N ARG A 27 -16.90 14.81 3.73
CA ARG A 27 -17.39 13.72 2.87
C ARG A 27 -17.30 12.33 3.51
N ALA A 28 -16.77 12.25 4.72
CA ALA A 28 -16.73 11.04 5.54
C ALA A 28 -16.86 11.45 7.01
N LYS A 29 -17.60 10.68 7.80
CA LYS A 29 -17.74 10.85 9.26
C LYS A 29 -17.44 9.54 9.99
N VAL A 30 -17.25 9.63 11.30
CA VAL A 30 -17.07 8.45 12.16
C VAL A 30 -18.22 7.47 11.95
N GLY A 31 -17.88 6.20 11.72
CA GLY A 31 -18.81 5.11 11.41
C GLY A 31 -19.03 4.87 9.91
N ASP A 32 -18.59 5.76 9.01
CA ASP A 32 -18.71 5.52 7.57
C ASP A 32 -17.74 4.42 7.09
N SER A 33 -18.17 3.67 6.07
CA SER A 33 -17.37 2.63 5.40
C SER A 33 -17.50 2.75 3.88
N PHE A 34 -16.41 2.43 3.17
CA PHE A 34 -16.28 2.57 1.72
C PHE A 34 -15.60 1.34 1.13
N ILE A 35 -15.91 1.02 -0.13
CA ILE A 35 -15.18 0.02 -0.90
C ILE A 35 -14.14 0.71 -1.78
N SER A 36 -12.87 0.34 -1.59
CA SER A 36 -11.77 0.74 -2.44
C SER A 36 -11.40 -0.39 -3.39
N ARG A 37 -11.13 -0.06 -4.66
CA ARG A 37 -10.83 -1.04 -5.72
C ARG A 37 -9.46 -0.75 -6.35
N SER A 38 -8.64 -1.79 -6.50
CA SER A 38 -7.34 -1.71 -7.17
C SER A 38 -7.46 -1.75 -8.70
N ILE A 39 -6.34 -1.56 -9.39
CA ILE A 39 -6.27 -1.66 -10.85
C ILE A 39 -6.62 -3.06 -11.39
N ILE A 40 -6.42 -4.11 -10.60
CA ILE A 40 -6.78 -5.49 -10.96
C ILE A 40 -8.15 -5.92 -10.42
N GLY A 41 -8.92 -5.00 -9.84
CA GLY A 41 -10.28 -5.26 -9.36
C GLY A 41 -10.39 -5.87 -7.96
N THR A 42 -9.27 -6.09 -7.25
CA THR A 42 -9.30 -6.51 -5.83
C THR A 42 -9.85 -5.39 -4.96
N GLN A 43 -10.36 -5.73 -3.76
CA GLN A 43 -11.11 -4.80 -2.91
C GLN A 43 -10.65 -4.84 -1.46
N PHE A 44 -10.77 -3.67 -0.81
CA PHE A 44 -10.70 -3.47 0.63
C PHE A 44 -11.93 -2.72 1.09
N GLU A 45 -12.38 -3.02 2.31
CA GLU A 45 -13.29 -2.17 3.05
C GLU A 45 -12.47 -1.15 3.85
N VAL A 46 -12.83 0.13 3.74
CA VAL A 46 -12.14 1.26 4.35
C VAL A 46 -13.12 1.99 5.26
N GLY A 47 -12.88 1.97 6.56
CA GLY A 47 -13.75 2.61 7.55
C GLY A 47 -13.10 3.78 8.28
N LEU A 48 -13.92 4.73 8.74
CA LEU A 48 -13.50 5.80 9.64
C LEU A 48 -13.97 5.45 11.06
N ALA A 49 -13.07 4.93 11.88
CA ALA A 49 -13.42 4.41 13.20
C ALA A 49 -13.49 5.48 14.29
N ALA A 50 -12.63 6.50 14.24
CA ALA A 50 -12.63 7.58 15.21
C ALA A 50 -11.90 8.83 14.68
N GLU A 51 -12.06 9.93 15.40
CA GLU A 51 -11.24 11.14 15.24
C GLU A 51 -10.18 11.19 16.34
N THR A 52 -9.05 11.83 16.05
CA THR A 52 -7.95 12.05 16.99
C THR A 52 -7.15 13.28 16.58
N THR A 53 -6.00 13.50 17.21
CA THR A 53 -5.04 14.53 16.79
C THR A 53 -3.62 13.99 16.70
N VAL A 54 -2.82 14.57 15.80
CA VAL A 54 -1.38 14.31 15.70
C VAL A 54 -0.67 15.65 15.69
N ALA A 55 0.20 15.90 16.67
CA ALA A 55 0.89 17.18 16.84
C ALA A 55 -0.08 18.40 16.81
N GLY A 56 -1.23 18.27 17.49
CA GLY A 56 -2.26 19.32 17.55
C GLY A 56 -3.09 19.51 16.28
N LYS A 57 -2.89 18.68 15.24
CA LYS A 57 -3.66 18.73 13.99
C LYS A 57 -4.77 17.68 14.00
N PRO A 58 -5.98 17.98 13.47
CA PRO A 58 -7.03 16.97 13.31
C PRO A 58 -6.54 15.77 12.50
N ALA A 59 -6.89 14.58 12.97
CA ALA A 59 -6.54 13.30 12.37
C ALA A 59 -7.70 12.30 12.54
N ILE A 60 -7.61 11.18 11.84
CA ILE A 60 -8.59 10.09 11.92
C ILE A 60 -7.90 8.78 12.29
N ILE A 61 -8.68 7.86 12.85
CA ILE A 61 -8.33 6.44 12.97
C ILE A 61 -9.12 5.70 11.90
N SER A 62 -8.42 5.15 10.91
CA SER A 62 -9.01 4.36 9.84
C SER A 62 -8.92 2.86 10.10
N THR A 63 -9.89 2.10 9.59
CA THR A 63 -9.82 0.64 9.50
C THR A 63 -9.67 0.22 8.04
N ILE A 64 -8.89 -0.84 7.81
CA ILE A 64 -8.70 -1.43 6.48
C ILE A 64 -8.92 -2.93 6.63
N ALA A 65 -9.94 -3.47 5.95
CA ALA A 65 -10.21 -4.90 5.93
C ALA A 65 -9.89 -5.50 4.55
N GLY A 66 -9.15 -6.59 4.57
CA GLY A 66 -8.72 -7.34 3.40
C GLY A 66 -8.52 -8.81 3.74
N ARG A 67 -8.04 -9.60 2.77
CA ARG A 67 -7.81 -11.04 2.92
C ARG A 67 -6.37 -11.37 2.59
N GLY A 68 -5.74 -12.20 3.41
CA GLY A 68 -4.44 -12.82 3.14
C GLY A 68 -4.61 -14.27 2.69
N PHE A 69 -3.73 -14.73 1.79
CA PHE A 69 -3.74 -16.10 1.27
C PHE A 69 -2.31 -16.63 1.23
N THR A 70 -2.02 -17.66 2.03
CA THR A 70 -0.72 -18.34 2.00
C THR A 70 -0.59 -19.13 0.70
N PHE A 71 0.46 -18.87 -0.10
CA PHE A 71 0.63 -19.49 -1.42
C PHE A 71 1.86 -20.40 -1.54
N GLY A 72 2.74 -20.42 -0.55
CA GLY A 72 3.93 -21.27 -0.59
C GLY A 72 4.89 -21.02 0.56
N LEU A 73 5.96 -21.83 0.59
CA LEU A 73 7.08 -21.72 1.51
C LEU A 73 8.38 -21.86 0.69
N HIS A 74 9.38 -21.04 0.96
CA HIS A 74 10.64 -21.02 0.23
C HIS A 74 11.83 -20.97 1.20
N GLN A 75 12.97 -21.48 0.75
CA GLN A 75 14.28 -21.28 1.37
C GLN A 75 15.18 -20.62 0.34
N ILE A 76 15.82 -19.51 0.70
CA ILE A 76 16.77 -18.78 -0.14
C ILE A 76 18.14 -18.93 0.52
N ALA A 77 19.14 -19.40 -0.22
CA ALA A 77 20.49 -19.55 0.29
C ALA A 77 21.21 -18.19 0.30
N LEU A 78 22.08 -17.99 1.30
CA LEU A 78 23.00 -16.86 1.37
C LEU A 78 24.41 -17.38 1.05
N ASP A 79 24.75 -17.40 -0.23
CA ASP A 79 26.06 -17.85 -0.71
C ASP A 79 26.98 -16.63 -0.93
N PRO A 80 28.05 -16.44 -0.13
CA PRO A 80 28.98 -15.33 -0.32
C PRO A 80 29.82 -15.44 -1.60
N PHE A 81 29.76 -16.56 -2.32
CA PHE A 81 30.48 -16.78 -3.58
C PHE A 81 29.61 -16.60 -4.83
N ASP A 82 28.32 -16.27 -4.68
CA ASP A 82 27.46 -15.98 -5.83
C ASP A 82 27.99 -14.74 -6.59
N PRO A 83 28.36 -14.86 -7.88
CA PRO A 83 28.86 -13.74 -8.67
C PRO A 83 27.83 -12.62 -8.89
N LEU A 84 26.55 -12.87 -8.62
CA LEU A 84 25.45 -11.92 -8.76
C LEU A 84 24.77 -11.64 -7.42
N ALA A 85 25.46 -11.83 -6.29
CA ALA A 85 24.93 -11.66 -4.93
C ALA A 85 24.29 -10.29 -4.67
N ASP A 86 24.77 -9.23 -5.33
CA ASP A 86 24.24 -7.86 -5.18
C ASP A 86 22.88 -7.66 -5.87
N GLY A 87 22.48 -8.59 -6.75
CA GLY A 87 21.29 -8.46 -7.59
C GLY A 87 21.47 -7.45 -8.73
N PHE A 88 20.49 -7.40 -9.64
CA PHE A 88 20.46 -6.43 -10.74
C PHE A 88 19.02 -6.14 -11.17
N ALA A 89 18.82 -5.04 -11.91
CA ALA A 89 17.54 -4.64 -12.47
C ALA A 89 17.71 -4.12 -13.91
N MET A 90 16.64 -4.18 -14.69
CA MET A 90 16.61 -3.71 -16.09
C MET A 90 15.31 -2.95 -16.36
N THR A 91 15.39 -1.88 -17.13
CA THR A 91 14.28 -0.92 -17.34
C THR A 91 13.09 -1.51 -18.10
N ASP A 92 13.28 -2.60 -18.84
CA ASP A 92 12.24 -3.28 -19.61
C ASP A 92 11.11 -3.84 -18.74
N VAL A 93 11.43 -4.36 -17.55
CA VAL A 93 10.44 -4.96 -16.63
C VAL A 93 10.37 -4.31 -15.25
N TRP A 94 11.43 -3.61 -14.82
CA TRP A 94 11.45 -2.95 -13.52
C TRP A 94 10.83 -1.55 -13.55
N GLY A 95 10.74 -0.93 -14.72
CA GLY A 95 10.19 0.41 -14.91
C GLY A 95 11.23 1.44 -15.33
N PRO A 96 10.78 2.66 -15.66
CA PRO A 96 11.62 3.66 -16.32
C PRO A 96 12.78 4.16 -15.45
N SER A 97 12.68 4.07 -14.12
CA SER A 97 13.73 4.51 -13.19
C SER A 97 14.63 3.37 -12.71
N ALA A 98 14.59 2.20 -13.35
CA ALA A 98 15.40 1.05 -12.90
C ALA A 98 16.90 1.22 -13.17
N GLY A 99 17.30 2.11 -14.08
CA GLY A 99 18.72 2.41 -14.32
C GLY A 99 19.41 3.19 -13.19
N ASP A 100 18.62 3.67 -12.23
CA ASP A 100 19.09 4.37 -11.03
C ASP A 100 19.16 3.43 -9.80
N ILE A 101 18.92 2.14 -10.00
CA ILE A 101 19.14 1.06 -9.00
C ILE A 101 20.62 0.68 -9.04
#